data_AF-A0A2H0X020-F1
#
_entry.id   AF-A0A2H0X020-F1
#
_cell.length_a   1.000
_cell.length_b   1.000
_cell.length_c   1.000
_cell.angle_alpha   90.00
_cell.angle_beta   90.00
_cell.angle_gamma   90.00
#
_symmetry.space_group_name_H-M   'P 1'
#
loop_
_entity.id
_entity.type
_entity.pdbx_description
1 polymer ?
#
loop_
_entity_poly.entity_id
_entity_poly.type
_entity_poly.pdbx_seq_one_letter_code
_entity_poly.pdbx_strand_id
1 'polypeptide(L)'
;MAYLTYEQHAQNTTSTVDKSVKWGAILRVFSLFGFAVVLGIFLLARGLFTSKVNQVSVSDSFGKLEYTAPYKNTLYESFGFVQEPKIVMPLKTTNGYVNTTFLLDSGAVVSTLPLQAAQDTGVDLAQAKRITLQGFSGVPAFGYLAKITIKIGNTDIELPATFTESSSTTYILGRKGLFDDFTINFDHEQRTITISRRS
;
A
#
# COMPACT_ATOMS: atom_id res chain seq x y z
N MET A 1 -74.10 -50.69 -21.77
CA MET A 1 -73.17 -49.98 -20.86
C MET A 1 -72.27 -51.02 -20.22
N ALA A 2 -70.96 -50.78 -20.28
CA ALA A 2 -69.93 -51.73 -19.88
C ALA A 2 -69.71 -51.73 -18.36
N TYR A 3 -69.43 -52.91 -17.80
CA TYR A 3 -68.56 -53.07 -16.63
C TYR A 3 -67.83 -54.40 -16.75
N LEU A 4 -66.50 -54.35 -16.84
CA LEU A 4 -65.60 -55.42 -16.47
C LEU A 4 -64.39 -54.78 -15.80
N THR A 5 -64.05 -55.28 -14.61
CA THR A 5 -62.85 -54.93 -13.83
C THR A 5 -62.25 -56.19 -13.21
N TYR A 6 -60.96 -56.06 -12.89
CA TYR A 6 -59.98 -56.95 -12.24
C TYR A 6 -59.23 -57.92 -13.18
N GLU A 7 -57.96 -57.64 -13.51
CA GLU A 7 -56.68 -57.93 -12.79
C GLU A 7 -56.39 -59.45 -12.75
N GLN A 8 -55.18 -59.99 -12.94
CA GLN A 8 -53.82 -59.53 -12.66
C GLN A 8 -52.80 -60.50 -13.33
N HIS A 9 -51.51 -60.17 -13.16
CA HIS A 9 -50.28 -60.98 -13.32
C HIS A 9 -49.56 -60.89 -14.67
N ALA A 10 -48.23 -60.82 -14.74
CA ALA A 10 -47.14 -60.47 -13.82
C ALA A 10 -45.85 -60.64 -14.64
N GLN A 11 -44.88 -59.73 -14.44
CA GLN A 11 -43.44 -59.97 -14.49
C GLN A 11 -42.79 -60.49 -15.80
N ASN A 12 -41.94 -59.65 -16.39
CA ASN A 12 -40.49 -59.88 -16.53
C ASN A 12 -39.89 -59.07 -17.68
N THR A 13 -39.25 -57.94 -17.38
CA THR A 13 -38.01 -57.55 -18.09
C THR A 13 -37.20 -56.62 -17.21
N THR A 14 -36.42 -57.25 -16.35
CA THR A 14 -35.37 -56.66 -15.56
C THR A 14 -34.20 -56.23 -16.47
N SER A 15 -33.56 -55.13 -16.08
CA SER A 15 -32.09 -54.93 -16.12
C SER A 15 -31.37 -54.80 -17.46
N THR A 16 -31.35 -53.59 -18.04
CA THR A 16 -30.15 -53.06 -18.74
C THR A 16 -30.06 -51.53 -18.71
N VAL A 17 -31.19 -50.82 -18.62
CA VAL A 17 -31.20 -49.37 -18.38
C VAL A 17 -31.05 -49.13 -16.88
N ASP A 18 -29.82 -49.10 -16.35
CA ASP A 18 -29.59 -48.30 -15.12
C ASP A 18 -28.15 -48.18 -14.62
N LYS A 19 -27.17 -48.96 -15.11
CA LYS A 19 -25.81 -48.85 -14.55
C LYS A 19 -24.96 -47.77 -15.21
N SER A 20 -24.99 -47.63 -16.53
CA SER A 20 -24.14 -46.66 -17.26
C SER A 20 -24.56 -45.21 -17.04
N VAL A 21 -25.87 -44.92 -17.04
CA VAL A 21 -26.43 -43.58 -16.80
C VAL A 21 -26.19 -43.16 -15.34
N LYS A 22 -26.37 -44.07 -14.38
CA LYS A 22 -26.05 -43.83 -12.96
C LYS A 22 -24.55 -43.60 -12.75
N TRP A 23 -23.68 -44.37 -13.39
CA TRP A 23 -22.22 -44.15 -13.31
C TRP A 23 -21.78 -42.82 -13.94
N GLY A 24 -22.37 -42.42 -15.08
CA GLY A 24 -22.10 -41.14 -15.70
C GLY A 24 -22.55 -39.94 -14.85
N ALA A 25 -23.69 -40.06 -14.16
CA ALA A 25 -24.16 -39.04 -13.22
C ALA A 25 -23.28 -38.97 -11.96
N ILE A 26 -22.88 -40.11 -11.41
CA ILE A 26 -21.98 -40.20 -10.26
C ILE A 26 -20.61 -39.57 -10.60
N LEU A 27 -20.03 -39.87 -11.76
CA LEU A 27 -18.77 -39.26 -12.22
C LEU A 27 -18.85 -37.74 -12.36
N ARG A 28 -19.98 -37.20 -12.86
CA ARG A 28 -20.20 -35.73 -12.96
C ARG A 28 -20.34 -35.05 -11.61
N VAL A 29 -20.96 -35.73 -10.64
CA VAL A 29 -21.06 -35.22 -9.26
C VAL A 29 -19.69 -35.24 -8.59
N PHE A 30 -18.94 -36.35 -8.71
CA PHE A 30 -17.58 -36.45 -8.18
C PHE A 30 -16.61 -35.45 -8.84
N SER A 31 -16.75 -35.14 -10.13
CA SER A 31 -15.91 -34.12 -10.78
C SER A 31 -16.23 -32.70 -10.30
N LEU A 32 -17.48 -32.42 -9.94
CA LEU A 32 -17.90 -31.15 -9.32
C LEU A 32 -17.31 -30.97 -7.91
N PHE A 33 -17.36 -32.02 -7.09
CA PHE A 33 -16.71 -32.01 -5.77
C PHE A 33 -15.18 -31.98 -5.88
N GLY A 34 -14.59 -32.70 -6.84
CA GLY A 34 -13.16 -32.65 -7.12
C GLY A 34 -12.70 -31.26 -7.54
N PHE A 35 -13.46 -30.59 -8.41
CA PHE A 35 -13.18 -29.20 -8.79
C PHE A 35 -13.30 -28.25 -7.60
N ALA A 36 -14.32 -28.40 -6.76
CA ALA A 36 -14.48 -27.57 -5.56
C ALA A 36 -13.33 -27.78 -4.55
N VAL A 37 -12.83 -29.02 -4.40
CA VAL A 37 -11.67 -29.32 -3.56
C VAL A 37 -10.39 -28.72 -4.13
N VAL A 38 -10.15 -28.87 -5.44
CA VAL A 38 -8.99 -28.26 -6.11
C VAL A 38 -9.04 -26.73 -6.03
N LEU A 39 -10.22 -26.13 -6.23
CA LEU A 39 -10.44 -24.69 -6.08
C LEU A 39 -10.22 -24.26 -4.62
N GLY A 40 -10.70 -25.04 -3.65
CA GLY A 40 -10.50 -24.80 -2.22
C GLY A 40 -9.03 -24.85 -1.81
N ILE A 41 -8.30 -25.88 -2.25
CA ILE A 41 -6.85 -26.00 -2.05
C ILE A 41 -6.11 -24.86 -2.73
N PHE A 42 -6.50 -24.48 -3.95
CA PHE A 42 -5.90 -23.36 -4.67
C PHE A 42 -6.15 -22.02 -3.98
N LEU A 43 -7.36 -21.79 -3.44
CA LEU A 43 -7.70 -20.59 -2.67
C LEU A 43 -6.98 -20.56 -1.32
N LEU A 44 -6.86 -21.69 -0.62
CA LEU A 44 -6.08 -21.81 0.61
C LEU A 44 -4.58 -21.61 0.38
N ALA A 45 -4.02 -22.21 -0.68
CA ALA A 45 -2.65 -21.99 -1.09
C ALA A 45 -2.43 -20.52 -1.45
N ARG A 46 -3.35 -19.88 -2.20
CA ARG A 46 -3.27 -18.44 -2.48
C ARG A 46 -3.28 -17.60 -1.21
N GLY A 47 -4.07 -17.94 -0.20
CA GLY A 47 -4.07 -17.27 1.11
C GLY A 47 -2.76 -17.43 1.88
N LEU A 48 -2.01 -18.51 1.66
CA LEU A 48 -0.67 -18.70 2.22
C LEU A 48 0.42 -17.94 1.43
N PHE A 49 0.19 -17.68 0.15
CA PHE A 49 1.09 -16.93 -0.75
C PHE A 49 0.69 -15.46 -0.96
N THR A 50 -0.26 -14.91 -0.18
CA THR A 50 -0.49 -13.46 -0.17
C THR A 50 0.72 -12.79 0.47
N SER A 51 1.61 -12.33 -0.41
CA SER A 51 2.79 -11.56 -0.05
C SER A 51 2.41 -10.42 0.91
N LYS A 52 3.19 -10.22 1.98
CA LYS A 52 3.08 -9.12 2.98
C LYS A 52 3.21 -7.70 2.38
N VAL A 53 3.12 -7.57 1.07
CA VAL A 53 3.44 -6.42 0.23
C VAL A 53 2.47 -5.24 0.41
N ASN A 54 1.52 -5.30 1.36
CA ASN A 54 0.57 -4.21 1.62
C ASN A 54 0.50 -3.77 3.10
N GLN A 55 1.39 -4.25 3.95
CA GLN A 55 1.39 -3.87 5.37
C GLN A 55 2.57 -2.95 5.66
N VAL A 56 2.28 -1.84 6.34
CA VAL A 56 3.32 -1.02 6.96
C VAL A 56 3.85 -1.78 8.16
N SER A 57 5.15 -2.02 8.22
CA SER A 57 5.79 -2.65 9.38
C SER A 57 6.78 -1.70 10.03
N VAL A 58 6.80 -1.68 11.35
CA VAL A 58 7.80 -0.98 12.14
C VAL A 58 8.47 -2.00 13.05
N SER A 59 9.79 -2.08 12.96
CA SER A 59 10.61 -2.78 13.93
C SER A 59 11.40 -1.75 14.72
N ASP A 60 11.26 -1.76 16.03
CA ASP A 60 12.04 -0.93 16.95
C ASP A 60 12.63 -1.84 18.02
N SER A 61 13.90 -2.19 17.87
CA SER A 61 14.62 -3.09 18.76
C SER A 61 16.04 -2.58 18.96
N PHE A 62 16.40 -2.29 20.22
CA PHE A 62 17.77 -1.91 20.65
C PHE A 62 18.57 -1.10 19.61
N GLY A 63 18.08 0.09 19.24
CA GLY A 63 18.77 1.02 18.34
C GLY A 63 18.56 0.79 16.85
N LYS A 64 17.85 -0.28 16.45
CA LYS A 64 17.48 -0.55 15.05
C LYS A 64 16.02 -0.18 14.82
N LEU A 65 15.79 1.07 14.45
CA LEU A 65 14.50 1.54 13.95
C LEU A 65 14.44 1.26 12.44
N GLU A 66 13.47 0.45 12.03
CA GLU A 66 13.18 0.14 10.64
C GLU A 66 11.69 0.34 10.36
N TYR A 67 11.38 1.10 9.32
CA TYR A 67 10.04 1.35 8.81
C TYR A 67 9.96 0.87 7.37
N THR A 68 9.01 -0.01 7.07
CA THR A 68 8.77 -0.53 5.73
C THR A 68 7.36 -0.20 5.30
N ALA A 69 7.21 0.37 4.10
CA ALA A 69 5.92 0.69 3.50
C ALA A 69 5.86 0.19 2.05
N PRO A 70 4.68 -0.16 1.55
CA PRO A 70 4.51 -0.54 0.15
C PRO A 70 4.60 0.67 -0.77
N TYR A 71 5.01 0.45 -2.03
CA TYR A 71 4.90 1.50 -3.05
C TYR A 71 3.45 1.88 -3.30
N LYS A 72 3.23 3.17 -3.58
CA LYS A 72 1.99 3.62 -4.20
C LYS A 72 2.08 3.44 -5.71
N ASN A 73 1.18 2.63 -6.28
CA ASN A 73 1.02 2.52 -7.73
C ASN A 73 0.10 3.62 -8.24
N THR A 74 0.59 4.43 -9.17
CA THR A 74 -0.17 5.48 -9.84
C THR A 74 -0.22 5.20 -11.33
N LEU A 75 -1.41 5.32 -11.93
CA LEU A 75 -1.58 5.20 -13.37
C LEU A 75 -1.32 6.56 -14.03
N TYR A 76 -0.32 6.62 -14.89
CA TYR A 76 -0.02 7.78 -15.74
C TYR A 76 -0.45 7.49 -17.17
N GLU A 77 -1.09 8.49 -17.80
CA GLU A 77 -1.62 8.36 -19.16
C GLU A 77 -0.58 7.85 -20.17
N SER A 78 0.63 8.43 -20.14
CA SER A 78 1.70 8.09 -21.09
C SER A 78 2.65 6.99 -20.63
N PHE A 79 2.61 6.60 -19.34
CA PHE A 79 3.63 5.71 -18.74
C PHE A 79 3.06 4.45 -18.09
N GLY A 80 1.73 4.30 -18.06
CA GLY A 80 1.08 3.17 -17.41
C GLY A 80 1.25 3.22 -15.89
N PHE A 81 1.31 2.05 -15.26
CA PHE A 81 1.48 1.95 -13.81
C PHE A 81 2.92 2.24 -13.40
N VAL A 82 3.10 3.25 -12.57
CA VAL A 82 4.39 3.66 -12.01
C VAL A 82 4.35 3.54 -10.50
N GLN A 83 5.43 2.97 -9.93
CA GLN A 83 5.68 2.90 -8.50
C GLN A 83 6.26 4.25 -8.03
N GLU A 84 5.45 5.08 -7.39
CA GLU A 84 5.89 6.38 -6.89
C GLU A 84 6.55 6.23 -5.51
N PRO A 85 7.71 6.87 -5.26
CA PRO A 85 8.41 6.82 -3.97
C PRO A 85 7.72 7.69 -2.91
N LYS A 86 6.43 7.43 -2.67
CA LYS A 86 5.59 8.14 -1.70
C LYS A 86 5.37 7.28 -0.47
N ILE A 87 5.46 7.90 0.69
CA ILE A 87 5.20 7.27 2.00
C ILE A 87 4.17 8.07 2.78
N VAL A 88 3.40 7.40 3.63
CA VAL A 88 2.50 8.06 4.57
C VAL A 88 3.15 8.06 5.94
N MET A 89 3.46 9.24 6.46
CA MET A 89 4.07 9.41 7.79
C MET A 89 3.28 10.41 8.63
N PRO A 90 3.15 10.18 9.95
CA PRO A 90 2.54 11.15 10.84
C PRO A 90 3.42 12.40 10.95
N LEU A 91 2.90 13.54 10.49
CA LEU A 91 3.46 14.87 10.69
C LEU A 91 2.88 15.47 11.97
N LYS A 92 3.73 16.00 12.84
CA LYS A 92 3.32 16.70 14.06
C LYS A 92 2.73 18.07 13.70
N THR A 93 1.52 18.31 14.15
CA THR A 93 0.78 19.57 14.04
C THR A 93 0.51 20.13 15.44
N THR A 94 -0.03 21.34 15.50
CA THR A 94 -0.51 21.96 16.75
C THR A 94 -1.63 21.16 17.42
N ASN A 95 -2.34 20.31 16.66
CA ASN A 95 -3.48 19.52 17.12
C ASN A 95 -3.17 18.02 17.28
N GLY A 96 -1.90 17.61 17.19
CA GLY A 96 -1.48 16.20 17.32
C GLY A 96 -0.68 15.72 16.12
N TYR A 97 -0.91 14.48 15.67
CA TYR A 97 -0.25 13.95 14.48
C TYR A 97 -1.26 13.72 13.36
N VAL A 98 -0.91 14.15 12.15
CA VAL A 98 -1.72 13.96 10.95
C VAL A 98 -0.95 13.08 9.97
N ASN A 99 -1.60 12.05 9.44
CA ASN A 99 -1.01 11.20 8.41
C ASN A 99 -0.87 11.99 7.11
N THR A 100 0.37 12.28 6.73
CA THR A 100 0.70 13.08 5.56
C THR A 100 1.43 12.21 4.54
N THR A 101 1.05 12.33 3.27
CA THR A 101 1.77 11.68 2.17
C THR A 101 2.96 12.54 1.78
N PHE A 102 4.16 11.99 1.91
CA PHE A 102 5.41 12.62 1.48
C PHE A 102 5.97 11.91 0.26
N LEU A 103 6.49 12.68 -0.69
CA LEU A 103 7.43 12.17 -1.69
C LEU A 103 8.81 12.07 -1.05
N LEU A 104 9.46 10.91 -1.17
CA LEU A 104 10.88 10.75 -0.84
C LEU A 104 11.70 11.17 -2.05
N ASP A 105 12.54 12.20 -1.89
CA ASP A 105 13.29 12.78 -3.00
C ASP A 105 14.74 13.06 -2.60
N SER A 106 15.66 12.21 -3.05
CA SER A 106 17.10 12.43 -2.85
C SER A 106 17.65 13.59 -3.70
N GLY A 107 16.92 14.03 -4.73
CA GLY A 107 17.23 15.21 -5.52
C GLY A 107 16.99 16.52 -4.77
N ALA A 108 16.10 16.52 -3.77
CA ALA A 108 15.85 17.66 -2.91
C ALA A 108 16.91 17.79 -1.81
N VAL A 109 17.54 18.98 -1.69
CA VAL A 109 18.54 19.26 -0.65
C VAL A 109 17.91 19.21 0.75
N VAL A 110 16.71 19.74 0.90
CA VAL A 110 15.97 19.87 2.17
C VAL A 110 14.50 19.55 1.91
N SER A 111 13.79 19.09 2.93
CA SER A 111 12.34 18.85 2.86
C SER A 111 11.57 20.11 2.50
N THR A 112 10.46 19.98 1.76
CA THR A 112 9.61 21.11 1.35
C THR A 112 8.14 20.84 1.66
N LEU A 113 7.44 21.87 2.11
CA LEU A 113 6.02 21.84 2.44
C LEU A 113 5.34 23.10 1.89
N PRO A 114 4.02 23.05 1.60
CA PRO A 114 3.24 24.24 1.30
C PRO A 114 3.27 25.27 2.43
N LEU A 115 3.04 26.54 2.10
CA LEU A 115 2.97 27.62 3.10
C LEU A 115 1.96 27.34 4.21
N GLN A 116 0.80 26.77 3.87
CA GLN A 116 -0.27 26.45 4.81
C GLN A 116 0.20 25.50 5.92
N ALA A 117 1.13 24.59 5.61
CA ALA A 117 1.65 23.64 6.58
C ALA A 117 2.40 24.33 7.72
N ALA A 118 2.89 25.56 7.53
CA ALA A 118 3.52 26.33 8.62
C ALA A 118 2.52 26.64 9.73
N GLN A 119 1.28 26.99 9.37
CA GLN A 119 0.22 27.24 10.34
C GLN A 119 -0.15 25.93 11.07
N ASP A 120 -0.30 24.84 10.31
CA ASP A 120 -0.67 23.53 10.86
C ASP A 120 0.40 23.01 11.83
N THR A 121 1.67 23.26 11.54
CA THR A 121 2.82 22.83 12.36
C THR A 121 3.20 23.82 13.46
N GLY A 122 2.54 24.99 13.52
CA GLY A 122 2.81 26.02 14.53
C GLY A 122 4.12 26.79 14.31
N VAL A 123 4.65 26.77 13.09
CA VAL A 123 5.86 27.52 12.71
C VAL A 123 5.51 29.00 12.56
N ASP A 124 6.23 29.84 13.31
CA ASP A 124 6.16 31.29 13.13
C ASP A 124 7.02 31.73 11.93
N LEU A 125 6.34 31.96 10.80
CA LEU A 125 6.98 32.42 9.57
C LEU A 125 7.62 33.81 9.70
N ALA A 126 7.18 34.65 10.64
CA ALA A 126 7.76 35.98 10.83
C ALA A 126 9.16 35.93 11.43
N GLN A 127 9.49 34.84 12.16
CA GLN A 127 10.81 34.58 12.73
C GLN A 127 11.66 33.63 11.87
N ALA A 128 11.06 33.01 10.86
CA ALA A 128 11.74 32.06 9.99
C ALA A 128 12.65 32.76 8.97
N LYS A 129 13.81 32.17 8.71
CA LYS A 129 14.74 32.68 7.69
C LYS A 129 14.14 32.48 6.31
N ARG A 130 13.82 33.57 5.60
CA ARG A 130 13.44 33.51 4.18
C ARG A 130 14.65 33.13 3.33
N ILE A 131 14.48 32.16 2.45
CA ILE A 131 15.51 31.59 1.58
C ILE A 131 15.00 31.45 0.15
N THR A 132 15.94 31.27 -0.76
CA THR A 132 15.67 30.96 -2.17
C THR A 132 15.99 29.48 -2.42
N LEU A 133 15.05 28.78 -3.04
CA LEU A 133 15.21 27.42 -3.55
C LEU A 133 15.32 27.48 -5.08
N GLN A 134 16.17 26.64 -5.65
CA GLN A 134 16.27 26.50 -7.10
C GLN A 134 16.10 25.02 -7.47
N GLY A 135 15.05 24.75 -8.23
CA GLY A 135 14.79 23.43 -8.80
C GLY A 135 15.39 23.30 -10.20
N PHE A 136 15.05 22.20 -10.87
CA PHE A 136 15.51 21.91 -12.23
C PHE A 136 15.10 22.96 -13.28
N SER A 137 13.95 23.63 -13.08
CA SER A 137 13.47 24.68 -14.00
C SER A 137 14.37 25.92 -14.04
N GLY A 138 15.32 26.05 -13.11
CA GLY A 138 16.17 27.23 -12.98
C GLY A 138 15.47 28.46 -12.41
N VAL A 139 14.12 28.46 -12.34
CA VAL A 139 13.32 29.54 -11.76
C VAL A 139 13.42 29.50 -10.24
N PRO A 140 13.85 30.59 -9.59
CA PRO A 140 13.89 30.67 -8.13
C PRO A 140 12.49 30.58 -7.52
N ALA A 141 12.34 29.77 -6.49
CA ALA A 141 11.18 29.76 -5.60
C ALA A 141 11.59 30.32 -4.23
N PHE A 142 10.71 31.06 -3.58
CA PHE A 142 10.94 31.55 -2.23
C PHE A 142 10.29 30.66 -1.19
N GLY A 143 10.92 30.55 -0.03
CA GLY A 143 10.34 29.86 1.12
C GLY A 143 11.00 30.23 2.43
N TYR A 144 10.50 29.66 3.51
CA TYR A 144 10.90 29.96 4.88
C TYR A 144 11.50 28.70 5.51
N LEU A 145 12.76 28.80 5.94
CA LEU A 145 13.46 27.70 6.59
C LEU A 145 13.06 27.63 8.07
N ALA A 146 12.54 26.47 8.45
CA ALA A 146 12.20 26.14 9.83
C ALA A 146 12.36 24.62 10.04
N LYS A 147 11.75 24.08 11.10
CA LYS A 147 11.80 22.65 11.41
C LYS A 147 10.40 22.06 11.39
N ILE A 148 10.33 20.78 11.05
CA ILE A 148 9.14 19.93 11.21
C ILE A 148 9.50 18.73 12.08
N THR A 149 8.49 18.09 12.65
CA THR A 149 8.65 16.79 13.31
C THR A 149 7.78 15.76 12.62
N ILE A 150 8.39 14.70 12.12
CA ILE A 150 7.67 13.51 11.66
C ILE A 150 7.84 12.40 12.69
N LYS A 151 6.94 11.42 12.67
CA LYS A 151 7.05 10.23 13.50
C LYS A 151 7.44 9.02 12.66
N ILE A 152 8.48 8.31 13.07
CA ILE A 152 8.87 7.03 12.51
C ILE A 152 8.81 5.99 13.63
N GLY A 153 7.86 5.06 13.54
CA GLY A 153 7.53 4.18 14.64
C GLY A 153 7.02 4.96 15.87
N ASN A 154 7.71 4.82 16.99
CA ASN A 154 7.42 5.57 18.22
C ASN A 154 8.36 6.78 18.44
N THR A 155 9.22 7.08 17.46
CA THR A 155 10.24 8.12 17.61
C THR A 155 9.86 9.37 16.84
N ASP A 156 9.93 10.52 17.51
CA ASP A 156 9.85 11.84 16.90
C ASP A 156 11.19 12.19 16.25
N ILE A 157 11.17 12.49 14.95
CA ILE A 157 12.32 12.90 14.16
C ILE A 157 12.12 14.35 13.74
N GLU A 158 12.95 15.24 14.28
CA GLU A 158 12.98 16.65 13.90
C GLU A 158 13.89 16.85 12.68
N LEU A 159 13.36 17.52 11.65
CA LEU A 159 14.03 17.70 10.37
C LEU A 159 13.97 19.18 9.94
N PRO A 160 15.01 19.72 9.30
CA PRO A 160 14.89 21.00 8.63
C PRO A 160 13.94 20.89 7.43
N ALA A 161 13.10 21.90 7.24
CA ALA A 161 12.19 21.99 6.11
C ALA A 161 11.99 23.43 5.66
N THR A 162 11.62 23.57 4.39
CA THR A 162 11.26 24.86 3.80
C THR A 162 9.76 24.91 3.53
N PHE A 163 9.10 25.95 4.04
CA PHE A 163 7.72 26.26 3.71
C PHE A 163 7.71 27.20 2.51
N THR A 164 7.32 26.70 1.34
CA THR A 164 7.33 27.47 0.09
C THR A 164 6.11 28.38 0.00
N GLU A 165 6.22 29.52 -0.67
CA GLU A 165 5.09 30.44 -0.86
C GLU A 165 3.97 29.88 -1.77
N SER A 166 4.20 28.76 -2.47
CA SER A 166 3.18 28.07 -3.25
C SER A 166 2.34 27.11 -2.40
N SER A 167 1.01 27.15 -2.57
CA SER A 167 0.07 26.20 -1.97
C SER A 167 0.04 24.85 -2.70
N SER A 168 0.51 24.78 -3.94
CA SER A 168 0.56 23.54 -4.75
C SER A 168 1.83 22.72 -4.53
N THR A 169 2.72 23.16 -3.64
CA THR A 169 3.96 22.46 -3.34
C THR A 169 3.69 21.05 -2.85
N THR A 170 4.43 20.09 -3.38
CA THR A 170 4.38 18.72 -2.89
C THR A 170 5.08 18.64 -1.53
N TYR A 171 4.50 17.89 -0.60
CA TYR A 171 5.19 17.51 0.63
C TYR A 171 6.34 16.57 0.27
N ILE A 172 7.57 17.05 0.43
CA ILE A 172 8.79 16.31 0.09
C ILE A 172 9.62 16.12 1.35
N LEU A 173 10.14 14.92 1.53
CA LEU A 173 11.24 14.65 2.46
C LEU A 173 12.54 14.60 1.67
N GLY A 174 13.39 15.60 1.90
CA GLY A 174 14.66 15.78 1.20
C GLY A 174 15.85 15.23 1.99
N ARG A 175 17.06 15.41 1.46
CA ARG A 175 18.27 14.80 2.01
C ARG A 175 18.61 15.24 3.44
N LYS A 176 18.65 16.55 3.69
CA LYS A 176 19.09 17.10 4.98
C LYS A 176 18.19 16.61 6.12
N GLY A 177 18.81 15.96 7.11
CA GLY A 177 18.11 15.35 8.25
C GLY A 177 17.67 13.92 7.96
N LEU A 178 16.81 13.69 6.96
CA LEU A 178 16.28 12.33 6.75
C LEU A 178 17.31 11.39 6.12
N PHE A 179 17.83 11.70 4.92
CA PHE A 179 18.78 10.80 4.23
C PHE A 179 20.20 10.88 4.82
N ASP A 180 20.47 11.90 5.64
CA ASP A 180 21.69 11.99 6.45
C ASP A 180 21.71 10.91 7.54
N ASP A 181 20.57 10.75 8.25
CA ASP A 181 20.48 9.89 9.45
C ASP A 181 19.90 8.50 9.17
N PHE A 182 19.22 8.33 8.02
CA PHE A 182 18.57 7.08 7.63
C PHE A 182 19.08 6.55 6.29
N THR A 183 19.07 5.23 6.17
CA THR A 183 19.22 4.53 4.90
C THR A 183 17.84 4.26 4.32
N ILE A 184 17.62 4.75 3.10
CA ILE A 184 16.38 4.61 2.35
C ILE A 184 16.61 3.61 1.22
N ASN A 185 15.88 2.50 1.23
CA ASN A 185 15.92 1.47 0.19
C ASN A 185 14.62 1.49 -0.62
N PHE A 186 14.77 1.52 -1.94
CA PHE A 186 13.69 1.55 -2.93
C PHE A 186 13.67 0.21 -3.67
N ASP A 187 12.89 -0.76 -3.19
CA ASP A 187 12.85 -2.11 -3.74
C ASP A 187 11.66 -2.28 -4.69
N HIS A 188 11.89 -2.07 -5.98
CA HIS A 188 10.87 -2.18 -7.03
C HIS A 188 10.42 -3.62 -7.30
N GLU A 189 11.26 -4.61 -6.98
CA GLU A 189 10.94 -6.03 -7.17
C GLU A 189 9.97 -6.49 -6.08
N GLN A 190 10.29 -6.21 -4.82
CA GLN A 190 9.45 -6.50 -3.66
C GLN A 190 8.32 -5.47 -3.48
N ARG A 191 8.34 -4.38 -4.25
CA ARG A 191 7.39 -3.27 -4.19
C ARG A 191 7.30 -2.64 -2.80
N THR A 192 8.45 -2.43 -2.17
CA THR A 192 8.54 -1.80 -0.85
C THR A 192 9.58 -0.68 -0.80
N ILE A 193 9.37 0.22 0.15
CA ILE A 193 10.28 1.27 0.56
C ILE A 193 10.64 0.99 2.01
N THR A 194 11.94 0.91 2.32
CA THR A 194 12.44 0.68 3.68
C THR A 194 13.25 1.89 4.15
N ILE A 195 13.02 2.32 5.38
CA ILE A 195 13.69 3.43 6.05
C ILE A 195 14.29 2.89 7.33
N SER A 196 15.62 2.83 7.40
CA SER A 196 16.35 2.26 8.53
C SER A 196 17.30 3.28 9.13
N ARG A 197 17.29 3.41 10.46
CA ARG A 197 18.19 4.34 11.15
C ARG A 197 19.63 3.84 11.05
N ARG A 198 20.56 4.74 10.73
CA ARG A 198 21.99 4.40 10.75
C ARG A 198 22.45 4.25 12.21
N SER A 199 23.26 3.22 12.46
CA SER A 199 23.83 2.93 13.78
C SER A 199 25.05 3.79 14.05
#